data_AF-A0A959TAH8-F1
#
_entry.id   AF-A0A959TAH8-F1
#
_cell.length_a   1.000
_cell.length_b   1.000
_cell.length_c   1.000
_cell.angle_alpha   90.00
_cell.angle_beta   90.00
_cell.angle_gamma   90.00
#
_symmetry.space_group_name_H-M   'P 1'
#
loop_
_entity.id
_entity.type
_entity.pdbx_description
1 polymer ?
#
loop_
_entity_poly.entity_id
_entity_poly.type
_entity_poly.pdbx_seq_one_letter_code
_entity_poly.pdbx_strand_id
1 'polypeptide(L)' 'GEITLRGRVLPVGGIKEKILAAKRAGIKEIILSEDNRKDIEQIDKRYLTG' A
#
# COMPACT_ATOMS: atom_id res chain seq x y z
N GLY A 1 -3.04 -6.70 -1.08
CA GLY A 1 -2.48 -7.52 -2.18
C GLY A 1 -3.55 -8.48 -2.62
N GLU A 2 -3.42 -9.03 -3.82
CA GLU A 2 -4.16 -10.25 -4.19
C GLU A 2 -3.34 -11.46 -3.76
N ILE A 3 -3.99 -12.53 -3.30
CA ILE A 3 -3.32 -13.76 -2.88
C ILE A 3 -3.64 -14.88 -3.86
N THR A 4 -2.61 -15.54 -4.37
CA THR A 4 -2.79 -16.76 -5.17
C THR A 4 -3.02 -17.96 -4.24
N LEU A 5 -3.68 -19.00 -4.73
CA LEU A 5 -3.86 -20.26 -3.98
C LEU A 5 -2.53 -20.93 -3.59
N ARG A 6 -1.42 -20.54 -4.24
CA ARG A 6 -0.05 -20.97 -3.91
C ARG A 6 0.64 -20.08 -2.87
N GLY A 7 -0.09 -19.15 -2.25
CA GLY A 7 0.41 -18.28 -1.18
C GLY A 7 1.27 -17.11 -1.65
N ARG A 8 1.37 -16.85 -2.96
CA ARG A 8 2.08 -15.67 -3.47
C ARG A 8 1.19 -14.44 -3.37
N VAL A 9 1.76 -13.34 -2.87
CA VAL A 9 1.13 -12.02 -2.82
C VAL A 9 1.44 -11.28 -4.12
N LEU A 10 0.42 -10.95 -4.89
CA LEU A 10 0.53 -10.19 -6.12
C LEU A 10 0.44 -8.68 -5.84
N PRO A 11 1.15 -7.86 -6.63
CA PRO A 11 1.02 -6.41 -6.56
C PRO A 11 -0.40 -5.98 -6.88
N VAL A 12 -0.83 -4.88 -6.26
CA VAL A 12 -2.15 -4.30 -6.50
C VAL A 12 -2.03 -2.85 -6.94
N GLY A 13 -2.92 -2.43 -7.83
CA GLY A 13 -3.08 -1.04 -8.21
C GLY A 13 -3.82 -0.21 -7.16
N GLY A 14 -3.85 1.12 -7.39
CA GLY A 14 -4.60 2.08 -6.56
C GLY A 14 -4.03 2.26 -5.15
N ILE A 15 -2.70 2.20 -4.99
CA ILE A 15 -2.05 2.28 -3.67
C ILE A 15 -2.23 3.65 -3.04
N LYS A 16 -2.16 4.71 -3.85
CA LYS A 16 -2.29 6.09 -3.37
C LYS A 16 -3.64 6.33 -2.71
N GLU A 17 -4.72 5.86 -3.34
CA GLU A 17 -6.08 5.97 -2.83
C GLU A 17 -6.27 5.14 -1.56
N LYS A 18 -5.67 3.94 -1.51
CA LYS A 18 -5.69 3.08 -0.32
C LYS A 18 -4.94 3.70 0.86
N ILE A 19 -3.76 4.29 0.64
CA ILE A 19 -3.00 5.00 1.66
C ILE A 19 -3.75 6.25 2.13
N LEU A 20 -4.34 7.02 1.20
CA LEU A 20 -5.12 8.20 1.56
C LEU A 20 -6.36 7.84 2.40
N ALA A 21 -7.05 6.77 2.04
CA ALA A 21 -8.18 6.25 2.81
C ALA A 21 -7.73 5.77 4.20
N ALA A 22 -6.62 5.04 4.27
CA ALA A 22 -6.04 4.57 5.53
C ALA A 22 -5.66 5.73 6.45
N LYS A 23 -5.01 6.77 5.92
CA LYS A 23 -4.68 7.99 6.66
C LYS A 23 -5.93 8.71 7.17
N ARG A 24 -6.98 8.82 6.35
CA ARG A 24 -8.29 9.38 6.76
C ARG A 24 -8.97 8.54 7.85
N ALA A 25 -8.78 7.23 7.82
CA ALA A 25 -9.30 6.30 8.83
C ALA A 25 -8.42 6.21 10.08
N GLY A 26 -7.28 6.92 10.14
CA GLY A 26 -6.35 6.88 11.27
C GLY A 26 -5.56 5.57 11.39
N ILE A 27 -5.47 4.79 10.31
CA ILE A 27 -4.69 3.55 10.26
C ILE A 27 -3.20 3.90 10.21
N LYS A 28 -2.44 3.38 11.17
CA LYS A 28 -1.00 3.66 11.32
C LYS A 28 -0.11 2.68 10.56
N GLU A 29 -0.60 1.47 10.31
CA GLU A 29 0.17 0.40 9.67
C GLU A 29 -0.57 -0.17 8.47
N ILE A 30 0.14 -0.33 7.35
CA ILE A 30 -0.38 -0.88 6.10
C ILE A 30 0.62 -1.91 5.58
N ILE A 31 0.15 -3.12 5.29
CA ILE A 31 0.96 -4.19 4.71
C ILE A 31 0.66 -4.27 3.21
N LEU A 32 1.70 -4.19 2.38
CA LEU A 32 1.63 -4.25 0.92
C LEU A 32 2.62 -5.29 0.38
N SER A 33 2.43 -5.69 -0.89
CA SER A 33 3.37 -6.59 -1.56
C SER A 33 4.73 -5.92 -1.72
N GLU A 34 5.81 -6.69 -1.67
CA GLU A 34 7.16 -6.16 -1.91
C GLU A 34 7.31 -5.54 -3.31
N ASP A 35 6.61 -6.10 -4.30
CA ASP A 35 6.60 -5.59 -5.67
C ASP A 35 6.06 -4.16 -5.77
N ASN A 36 5.20 -3.76 -4.82
CA ASN A 36 4.63 -2.42 -4.77
C ASN A 36 5.56 -1.38 -4.11
N ARG A 37 6.76 -1.76 -3.67
CA ARG A 37 7.73 -0.83 -3.06
C ARG A 37 8.04 0.36 -3.97
N LYS A 38 8.21 0.13 -5.28
CA LYS A 38 8.48 1.18 -6.28
C LYS A 38 7.36 2.22 -6.38
N ASP A 39 6.11 1.79 -6.19
CA ASP A 39 4.95 2.68 -6.19
C ASP A 39 4.92 3.52 -4.91
N ILE A 40 5.26 2.92 -3.76
CA ILE A 40 5.33 3.62 -2.46
C ILE A 40 6.41 4.70 -2.49
N GLU A 41 7.56 4.44 -3.10
CA GLU A 41 8.64 5.43 -3.23
C GLU A 41 8.24 6.64 -4.09
N GLN A 42 7.28 6.48 -5.00
CA GLN A 42 6.73 7.58 -5.79
C GLN A 42 5.64 8.38 -5.04
N ILE A 43 5.08 7.84 -3.96
CA ILE A 43 4.06 8.54 -3.17
C ILE A 43 4.72 9.61 -2.31
N ASP A 44 4.12 10.80 -2.30
CA ASP A 44 4.61 11.94 -1.53
C ASP A 44 4.69 11.57 -0.04
N LYS A 45 5.87 11.78 0.56
CA LYS A 45 6.16 11.41 1.95
C LYS A 45 5.20 12.06 2.96
N ARG A 46 4.54 13.16 2.60
CA ARG A 46 3.48 13.80 3.41
C ARG A 46 2.28 12.88 3.68
N TYR A 47 2.09 11.82 2.88
CA TYR A 47 1.06 10.80 3.13
C TYR A 47 1.59 9.62 3.95
N LEU A 48 2.90 9.44 4.02
CA LEU A 48 3.56 8.38 4.81
C LEU A 48 3.84 8.82 6.25
N THR A 49 3.92 10.13 6.51
CA THR A 49 4.05 10.68 7.86
C THR A 49 2.67 11.04 8.42
N GLY A 50 2.34 10.44 9.57
CA GLY A 50 1.09 10.62 10.33
C GLY A 50 1.31 10.18 11.76
#